data_AF-A0A3Q2E6J7-F1
#
_entry.id   AF-A0A3Q2E6J7-F1
#
_cell.length_a   1.000
_cell.length_b   1.000
_cell.length_c   1.000
_cell.angle_alpha   90.00
_cell.angle_beta   90.00
_cell.angle_gamma   90.00
#
_symmetry.space_group_name_H-M   'P 1'
#
loop_
_entity.id
_entity.type
_entity.pdbx_description
1 polymer ?
#
loop_
_entity_poly.entity_id
_entity_poly.type
_entity_poly.pdbx_seq_one_letter_code
_entity_poly.pdbx_strand_id
1 'polypeptide(L)'
;MSAFCCSPQVWWTLVAVLQVGAAHPHRGARAGRSAACREDTEYLHSSICCLKCEAGQFVKSHCTEAGQKGSCEKCEDGTFTEHANGLKQCIKCTQCPPDQEMLRACTPTQDTVCQCKPGRYCHPDEACEICKKCRSCKGDEEVVKNCTSTSDTECKKIQPRSTADEALTKMAVGLCVSAGIILVALLIFVIWKKRRGTAESSSVKPKCFPVTPEPSTAGGHGKGLVADKLQLHVKEEKEKLLNSENSSASSSRHSLTDRREDESFPILDPVDGVESLKKCIEFFEEVDVDFHKRFFRQLSLNDNMIKSRDYLPYEDKIHELLNHWVEKEGKDASLNELLRVLLDLNQRRTAERIVQRAVDGGHYRHQAAALEV
;
A
#
# COMPACT_ATOMS: atom_id res chain seq x y z
N MET A 1 -13.36 53.78 96.42
CA MET A 1 -12.85 55.01 95.77
C MET A 1 -11.74 54.59 94.82
N SER A 2 -11.79 54.87 93.51
CA SER A 2 -11.61 56.17 92.83
C SER A 2 -10.13 56.57 92.72
N ALA A 3 -9.60 57.07 91.60
CA ALA A 3 -10.04 57.07 90.18
C ALA A 3 -8.90 57.64 89.30
N PHE A 4 -9.02 57.55 87.97
CA PHE A 4 -8.30 58.38 86.97
C PHE A 4 -6.75 58.23 86.86
N CYS A 5 -6.09 58.77 85.83
CA CYS A 5 -6.31 58.62 84.38
C CYS A 5 -5.08 59.12 83.58
N CYS A 6 -5.15 59.01 82.24
CA CYS A 6 -4.39 59.78 81.24
C CYS A 6 -2.85 59.68 81.20
N SER A 7 -2.37 58.98 80.16
CA SER A 7 -1.18 59.41 79.39
C SER A 7 -1.49 60.75 78.68
N PRO A 8 -0.50 61.58 78.29
CA PRO A 8 0.18 61.35 77.02
C PRO A 8 1.67 61.77 76.97
N GLN A 9 2.51 61.05 76.22
CA GLN A 9 2.98 61.48 74.89
C GLN A 9 3.99 60.50 74.26
N VAL A 10 4.03 60.56 72.93
CA VAL A 10 4.88 59.84 71.98
C VAL A 10 6.37 60.10 72.22
N TRP A 11 7.24 59.15 71.85
CA TRP A 11 8.46 59.39 71.04
C TRP A 11 8.81 58.10 70.26
N TRP A 12 9.21 58.25 68.99
CA TRP A 12 9.57 57.13 68.11
C TRP A 12 11.07 56.84 68.20
N THR A 13 11.47 55.61 68.52
CA THR A 13 12.83 55.11 68.25
C THR A 13 12.80 53.68 67.72
N LEU A 14 13.40 53.48 66.55
CA LEU A 14 13.67 52.16 65.98
C LEU A 14 14.92 51.56 66.64
N VAL A 15 14.85 50.30 67.06
CA VAL A 15 16.03 49.45 67.26
C VAL A 15 15.77 48.12 66.59
N ALA A 16 16.55 47.81 65.55
CA ALA A 16 16.40 46.57 64.79
C ALA A 16 17.05 45.40 65.54
N VAL A 17 16.35 44.26 65.61
CA VAL A 17 16.87 43.04 66.23
C VAL A 17 17.70 42.27 65.20
N LEU A 18 19.03 42.24 65.41
CA LEU A 18 19.94 41.36 64.68
C LEU A 18 19.83 39.93 65.21
N GLN A 19 19.22 39.02 64.43
CA GLN A 19 19.39 37.58 64.61
C GLN A 19 20.26 37.01 63.50
N VAL A 20 21.38 36.38 63.88
CA VAL A 20 22.32 35.74 62.96
C VAL A 20 21.83 34.34 62.61
N GLY A 21 21.19 34.20 61.45
CA GLY A 21 20.84 32.90 60.87
C GLY A 21 22.01 32.30 60.08
N ALA A 22 22.36 31.04 60.34
CA ALA A 22 23.50 30.39 59.70
C ALA A 22 23.24 30.09 58.22
N ALA A 23 24.06 30.66 57.34
CA ALA A 23 23.98 30.47 55.89
C ALA A 23 24.29 29.01 55.50
N HIS A 24 23.24 28.25 55.17
CA HIS A 24 23.40 26.94 54.52
C HIS A 24 23.78 27.14 53.06
N PRO A 25 24.80 26.45 52.53
CA PRO A 25 25.14 26.52 51.11
C PRO A 25 24.06 25.83 50.28
N HIS A 26 23.20 26.61 49.61
CA HIS A 26 22.21 26.08 48.68
C HIS A 26 22.91 25.46 47.46
N ARG A 27 23.14 24.15 47.54
CA ARG A 27 23.71 23.29 46.49
C ARG A 27 22.71 23.15 45.33
N GLY A 28 22.58 24.22 44.54
CA GLY A 28 21.52 24.41 43.55
C GLY A 28 21.98 24.77 42.13
N ALA A 29 23.29 24.83 41.86
CA ALA A 29 23.83 25.01 40.51
C ALA A 29 23.62 23.73 39.67
N ARG A 30 22.37 23.52 39.23
CA ARG A 30 22.00 22.43 38.33
C ARG A 30 22.48 22.81 36.93
N ALA A 31 23.36 22.01 36.34
CA ALA A 31 23.75 22.16 34.94
C ALA A 31 22.50 22.23 34.04
N GLY A 32 22.58 23.04 32.98
CA GLY A 32 21.42 23.51 32.24
C GLY A 32 20.50 22.40 31.76
N ARG A 33 19.28 22.36 32.31
CA ARG A 33 18.13 21.94 31.51
C ARG A 33 17.71 23.14 30.68
N SER A 34 17.62 22.96 29.36
CA SER A 34 16.87 23.87 28.50
C SER A 34 15.47 24.08 29.09
N ALA A 35 14.94 25.30 29.00
CA ALA A 35 13.58 25.58 29.41
C ALA A 35 12.60 24.90 28.44
N ALA A 36 12.22 23.66 28.75
CA ALA A 36 11.22 22.91 28.00
C ALA A 36 9.86 23.59 28.18
N CYS A 37 9.44 24.33 27.16
CA CYS A 37 8.14 24.99 27.11
C CYS A 37 7.01 23.96 26.99
N ARG A 38 5.80 24.31 27.40
CA ARG A 38 4.63 23.44 27.23
C ARG A 38 4.26 23.33 25.76
N GLU A 39 4.57 22.20 25.14
CA GLU A 39 4.47 22.02 23.68
C GLU A 39 3.09 22.32 23.10
N ASP A 40 1.99 22.11 23.84
CA ASP A 40 0.63 22.46 23.41
C ASP A 40 0.41 23.98 23.31
N THR A 41 0.83 24.74 24.33
CA THR A 41 0.40 26.14 24.57
C THR A 41 1.49 27.20 24.35
N GLU A 42 2.75 26.79 24.38
CA GLU A 42 3.92 27.67 24.42
C GLU A 42 4.90 27.34 23.28
N TYR A 43 5.80 28.28 22.97
CA TYR A 43 6.94 28.07 22.07
C TYR A 43 8.20 28.75 22.63
N LEU A 44 9.37 28.19 22.34
CA LEU A 44 10.65 28.74 22.78
C LEU A 44 11.09 29.89 21.88
N HIS A 45 11.45 31.03 22.47
CA HIS A 45 12.08 32.16 21.78
C HIS A 45 13.09 32.84 22.71
N SER A 46 14.31 33.10 22.25
CA SER A 46 15.34 33.82 23.03
C SER A 46 15.52 33.30 24.48
N SER A 47 15.48 31.96 24.63
CA SER A 47 15.56 31.24 25.92
C SER A 47 14.39 31.46 26.90
N ILE A 48 13.29 32.09 26.48
CA ILE A 48 12.03 32.19 27.23
C ILE A 48 10.88 31.48 26.50
N CYS A 49 9.87 31.03 27.24
CA CYS A 49 8.67 30.42 26.70
C CYS A 49 7.57 31.46 26.49
N CYS A 50 7.19 31.70 25.23
CA CYS A 50 6.08 32.58 24.87
C CYS A 50 4.79 31.77 24.66
N LEU A 51 3.63 32.33 24.98
CA LEU A 51 2.35 31.74 24.58
C LEU A 51 2.17 31.86 23.06
N LYS A 52 1.66 30.78 22.45
CA LYS A 52 1.39 30.67 21.01
C LYS A 52 0.30 31.63 20.52
N CYS A 53 0.37 31.98 19.24
CA CYS A 53 -0.76 32.53 18.49
C CYS A 53 -1.77 31.42 18.16
N GLU A 54 -3.02 31.80 17.86
CA GLU A 54 -4.08 30.83 17.53
C GLU A 54 -4.00 30.34 16.07
N ALA A 55 -4.84 29.36 15.72
CA ALA A 55 -5.06 28.98 14.32
C ALA A 55 -5.56 30.19 13.50
N GLY A 56 -5.13 30.30 12.24
CA GLY A 56 -5.38 31.48 11.41
C GLY A 56 -4.58 32.72 11.79
N GLN A 57 -3.56 32.57 12.63
CA GLN A 57 -2.65 33.62 13.04
C GLN A 57 -1.17 33.17 12.99
N PHE A 58 -0.27 34.14 12.94
CA PHE A 58 1.18 34.00 13.10
C PHE A 58 1.72 35.08 14.05
N VAL A 59 2.96 34.90 14.51
CA VAL A 59 3.66 35.84 15.41
C VAL A 59 4.25 37.01 14.61
N LYS A 60 3.64 38.19 14.73
CA LYS A 60 4.13 39.47 14.20
C LYS A 60 5.32 40.00 15.03
N SER A 61 5.27 39.83 16.36
CA SER A 61 6.41 40.06 17.26
C SER A 61 6.37 39.11 18.46
N HIS A 62 7.52 38.64 18.90
CA HIS A 62 7.63 37.71 20.02
C HIS A 62 7.33 38.37 21.37
N CYS A 63 7.07 37.56 22.39
CA CYS A 63 6.97 38.04 23.77
C CYS A 63 8.33 38.51 24.30
N THR A 64 8.32 39.45 25.25
CA THR A 64 9.51 39.93 25.98
C THR A 64 9.68 39.26 27.34
N GLU A 65 8.64 38.58 27.85
CA GLU A 65 8.59 37.96 29.17
C GLU A 65 8.00 36.54 29.08
N ALA A 66 8.56 35.61 29.85
CA ALA A 66 8.10 34.22 29.87
C ALA A 66 6.63 34.11 30.34
N GLY A 67 5.85 33.29 29.64
CA GLY A 67 4.42 33.10 29.90
C GLY A 67 3.50 34.17 29.28
N GLN A 68 4.02 35.17 28.58
CA GLN A 68 3.20 36.14 27.84
C GLN A 68 2.98 35.74 26.37
N LYS A 69 1.87 36.18 25.77
CA LYS A 69 1.62 36.07 24.31
C LYS A 69 2.30 37.23 23.59
N GLY A 70 2.92 36.96 22.44
CA GLY A 70 3.45 37.99 21.54
C GLY A 70 2.35 38.76 20.80
N SER A 71 2.74 39.66 19.90
CA SER A 71 1.80 40.23 18.93
C SER A 71 1.47 39.18 17.86
N CYS A 72 0.19 38.86 17.72
CA CYS A 72 -0.32 37.92 16.73
C CYS A 72 -1.09 38.66 15.63
N GLU A 73 -0.91 38.22 14.38
CA GLU A 73 -1.55 38.79 13.20
C GLU A 73 -2.19 37.68 12.37
N LYS A 74 -3.26 37.99 11.63
CA LYS A 74 -4.01 36.99 10.86
C LYS A 74 -3.25 36.57 9.59
N CYS A 75 -3.47 35.34 9.15
CA CYS A 75 -3.01 34.89 7.84
C CYS A 75 -3.64 35.70 6.70
N GLU A 76 -2.85 36.00 5.67
CA GLU A 76 -3.30 36.62 4.42
C GLU A 76 -3.92 35.57 3.49
N ASP A 77 -4.73 36.01 2.51
CA ASP A 77 -5.34 35.12 1.52
C ASP A 77 -4.28 34.30 0.76
N GLY A 78 -4.48 32.98 0.66
CA GLY A 78 -3.48 32.05 0.15
C GLY A 78 -2.47 31.56 1.20
N THR A 79 -2.66 31.89 2.47
CA THR A 79 -1.90 31.32 3.60
C THR A 79 -2.81 30.85 4.75
N PHE A 80 -2.34 29.91 5.57
CA PHE A 80 -3.07 29.34 6.70
C PHE A 80 -2.17 28.92 7.87
N THR A 81 -2.75 28.72 9.05
CA THR A 81 -2.18 27.95 10.16
C THR A 81 -3.30 27.15 10.85
N GLU A 82 -3.20 25.82 10.84
CA GLU A 82 -4.31 24.97 11.31
C GLU A 82 -4.40 24.85 12.83
N HIS A 83 -3.30 25.09 13.53
CA HIS A 83 -3.20 24.93 14.99
C HIS A 83 -2.54 26.15 15.64
N ALA A 84 -2.64 26.23 16.97
CA ALA A 84 -1.90 27.22 17.74
C ALA A 84 -0.38 27.03 17.55
N ASN A 85 0.33 28.12 17.27
CA ASN A 85 1.70 28.07 16.74
C ASN A 85 2.58 29.27 17.19
N GLY A 86 3.89 29.14 16.98
CA GLY A 86 4.89 30.20 17.22
C GLY A 86 5.57 30.69 15.92
N LEU A 87 4.95 30.48 14.76
CA LEU A 87 5.55 30.75 13.45
C LEU A 87 5.62 32.27 13.18
N LYS A 88 6.68 32.73 12.50
CA LYS A 88 6.84 34.14 12.07
C LYS A 88 6.03 34.53 10.83
N GLN A 89 5.35 33.57 10.20
CA GLN A 89 4.55 33.73 8.99
C GLN A 89 3.57 32.55 8.90
N CYS A 90 2.46 32.71 8.20
CA CYS A 90 1.56 31.59 7.91
C CYS A 90 2.11 30.67 6.81
N ILE A 91 1.62 29.43 6.78
CA ILE A 91 1.99 28.40 5.80
C ILE A 91 1.28 28.71 4.49
N LYS A 92 1.96 28.63 3.34
CA LYS A 92 1.31 28.80 2.03
C LYS A 92 0.35 27.65 1.76
N CYS A 93 -0.83 27.97 1.24
CA CYS A 93 -1.81 26.96 0.83
C CYS A 93 -1.26 26.09 -0.32
N THR A 94 -1.61 24.81 -0.28
CA THR A 94 -1.35 23.84 -1.34
C THR A 94 -2.05 24.25 -2.64
N GLN A 95 -1.36 24.17 -3.77
CA GLN A 95 -1.95 24.33 -5.10
C GLN A 95 -2.14 22.95 -5.73
N CYS A 96 -3.35 22.62 -6.17
CA CYS A 96 -3.65 21.29 -6.70
C CYS A 96 -2.92 21.02 -8.03
N PRO A 97 -2.19 19.90 -8.17
CA PRO A 97 -1.54 19.49 -9.41
C PRO A 97 -2.50 19.34 -10.61
N PRO A 98 -2.01 19.36 -11.87
CA PRO A 98 -2.86 19.31 -13.06
C PRO A 98 -3.75 18.07 -13.22
N ASP A 99 -3.38 16.93 -12.60
CA ASP A 99 -4.17 15.70 -12.55
C ASP A 99 -5.13 15.61 -11.34
N GLN A 100 -5.19 16.67 -10.54
CA GLN A 100 -6.08 16.83 -9.39
C GLN A 100 -7.07 17.99 -9.57
N GLU A 101 -8.11 18.01 -8.76
CA GLU A 101 -9.09 19.09 -8.65
C GLU A 101 -9.27 19.53 -7.20
N MET A 102 -9.69 20.78 -6.99
CA MET A 102 -9.83 21.37 -5.66
C MET A 102 -11.17 20.97 -5.04
N LEU A 103 -11.14 20.05 -4.09
CA LEU A 103 -12.30 19.59 -3.33
C LEU A 103 -12.72 20.59 -2.24
N ARG A 104 -11.76 21.25 -1.58
CA ARG A 104 -12.01 22.35 -0.63
C ARG A 104 -10.98 23.45 -0.82
N ALA A 105 -11.44 24.69 -0.96
CA ALA A 105 -10.57 25.86 -0.96
C ALA A 105 -9.87 26.06 0.39
N CYS A 106 -8.68 26.67 0.35
CA CYS A 106 -7.95 27.06 1.55
C CYS A 106 -8.72 28.13 2.35
N THR A 107 -8.48 28.16 3.66
CA THR A 107 -8.96 29.21 4.57
C THR A 107 -7.82 29.55 5.54
N PRO A 108 -7.85 30.68 6.27
CA PRO A 108 -6.82 31.00 7.26
C PRO A 108 -6.53 29.87 8.27
N THR A 109 -7.50 29.01 8.58
CA THR A 109 -7.34 27.89 9.53
C THR A 109 -7.19 26.52 8.87
N GLN A 110 -7.19 26.38 7.55
CA GLN A 110 -7.18 25.05 6.89
C GLN A 110 -6.57 25.10 5.48
N ASP A 111 -5.66 24.17 5.17
CA ASP A 111 -5.06 24.02 3.84
C ASP A 111 -6.11 23.74 2.74
N THR A 112 -5.73 23.94 1.47
CA THR A 112 -6.47 23.43 0.31
C THR A 112 -6.57 21.90 0.37
N VAL A 113 -7.74 21.34 0.09
CA VAL A 113 -7.90 19.89 -0.12
C VAL A 113 -8.05 19.63 -1.61
N CYS A 114 -7.15 18.80 -2.14
CA CYS A 114 -7.15 18.36 -3.52
C CYS A 114 -7.57 16.89 -3.62
N GLN A 115 -8.12 16.49 -4.77
CA GLN A 115 -8.61 15.15 -5.04
C GLN A 115 -8.19 14.70 -6.45
N CYS A 116 -7.88 13.42 -6.65
CA CYS A 116 -7.58 12.89 -7.97
C CYS A 116 -8.80 13.01 -8.90
N LYS A 117 -8.59 13.55 -10.10
CA LYS A 117 -9.64 13.69 -11.13
C LYS A 117 -10.21 12.33 -11.56
N PRO A 118 -11.45 12.28 -12.08
CA PRO A 118 -12.07 11.04 -12.56
C PRO A 118 -11.19 10.22 -13.51
N GLY A 119 -11.13 8.90 -13.27
CA GLY A 119 -10.21 8.01 -13.97
C GLY A 119 -8.80 7.92 -13.34
N ARG A 120 -8.59 8.53 -12.17
CA ARG A 120 -7.37 8.39 -11.36
C ARG A 120 -7.66 8.21 -9.86
N TYR A 121 -6.67 7.69 -9.14
CA TYR A 121 -6.71 7.46 -7.70
C TYR A 121 -5.33 7.66 -7.03
N CYS A 122 -5.32 7.78 -5.72
CA CYS A 122 -4.16 7.58 -4.83
C CYS A 122 -4.59 6.65 -3.69
N HIS A 123 -3.72 5.85 -3.07
CA HIS A 123 -4.13 5.08 -1.88
C HIS A 123 -4.26 6.01 -0.66
N PRO A 124 -5.12 5.70 0.34
CA PRO A 124 -5.25 6.53 1.56
C PRO A 124 -3.96 6.57 2.38
N ASP A 125 -3.22 5.45 2.36
CA ASP A 125 -1.94 5.23 3.04
C ASP A 125 -0.77 5.92 2.32
N GLU A 126 -1.03 6.49 1.13
CA GLU A 126 -0.10 7.26 0.34
C GLU A 126 -0.43 8.74 0.40
N ALA A 127 0.57 9.59 0.68
CA ALA A 127 0.40 11.03 0.47
C ALA A 127 0.03 11.26 -1.01
N CYS A 128 -1.16 11.85 -1.24
CA CYS A 128 -1.80 11.99 -2.54
C CYS A 128 -1.15 13.10 -3.40
N GLU A 129 0.18 13.05 -3.54
CA GLU A 129 0.98 14.00 -4.32
C GLU A 129 1.07 13.57 -5.81
N ILE A 130 0.73 12.31 -6.12
CA ILE A 130 0.71 11.73 -7.48
C ILE A 130 -0.55 10.87 -7.66
N CYS A 131 -1.35 11.13 -8.70
CA CYS A 131 -2.57 10.37 -8.98
C CYS A 131 -2.36 9.29 -10.05
N LYS A 132 -2.34 8.02 -9.61
CA LYS A 132 -2.24 6.81 -10.45
C LYS A 132 -3.48 6.71 -11.35
N LYS A 133 -3.33 6.19 -12.58
CA LYS A 133 -4.49 5.92 -13.46
C LYS A 133 -5.23 4.69 -12.95
N CYS A 134 -6.57 4.72 -12.97
CA CYS A 134 -7.37 3.55 -12.71
C CYS A 134 -7.06 2.42 -13.70
N ARG A 135 -6.99 1.18 -13.21
CA ARG A 135 -6.93 -0.06 -13.98
C ARG A 135 -8.22 -0.25 -14.79
N SER A 136 -8.07 -0.70 -16.03
CA SER A 136 -9.14 -1.36 -16.78
C SER A 136 -9.05 -2.87 -16.59
N CYS A 137 -10.18 -3.53 -16.35
CA CYS A 137 -10.25 -4.99 -16.33
C CYS A 137 -10.09 -5.56 -17.76
N LYS A 138 -9.52 -6.77 -17.85
CA LYS A 138 -9.32 -7.48 -19.12
C LYS A 138 -10.61 -8.16 -19.59
N GLY A 139 -10.64 -8.64 -20.83
CA GLY A 139 -11.79 -9.39 -21.37
C GLY A 139 -12.09 -10.72 -20.66
N ASP A 140 -11.15 -11.27 -19.88
CA ASP A 140 -11.33 -12.41 -19.00
C ASP A 140 -11.67 -12.03 -17.53
N GLU A 141 -11.95 -10.74 -17.27
CA GLU A 141 -12.16 -10.19 -15.93
C GLU A 141 -13.45 -9.35 -15.84
N GLU A 142 -14.21 -9.54 -14.76
CA GLU A 142 -15.35 -8.69 -14.38
C GLU A 142 -14.90 -7.59 -13.41
N VAL A 143 -15.52 -6.40 -13.50
CA VAL A 143 -15.36 -5.32 -12.51
C VAL A 143 -16.16 -5.71 -11.27
N VAL A 144 -15.48 -5.91 -10.14
CA VAL A 144 -16.12 -6.14 -8.83
C VAL A 144 -16.42 -4.81 -8.15
N LYS A 145 -15.52 -3.83 -8.30
CA LYS A 145 -15.62 -2.51 -7.68
C LYS A 145 -15.04 -1.47 -8.62
N ASN A 146 -15.78 -0.39 -8.82
CA ASN A 146 -15.30 0.73 -9.63
C ASN A 146 -14.19 1.50 -8.91
N CYS A 147 -13.25 2.03 -9.69
CA CYS A 147 -12.26 2.97 -9.19
C CYS A 147 -12.92 4.19 -8.52
N THR A 148 -12.27 4.70 -7.47
CA THR A 148 -12.63 5.95 -6.79
C THR A 148 -11.39 6.84 -6.72
N SER A 149 -11.51 8.10 -6.31
CA SER A 149 -10.34 8.96 -6.09
C SER A 149 -9.31 8.40 -5.09
N THR A 150 -9.72 7.42 -4.26
CA THR A 150 -8.87 6.82 -3.21
C THR A 150 -8.68 5.30 -3.34
N SER A 151 -9.11 4.67 -4.44
CA SER A 151 -8.95 3.23 -4.67
C SER A 151 -8.99 2.84 -6.15
N ASP A 152 -8.16 1.89 -6.57
CA ASP A 152 -8.20 1.34 -7.93
C ASP A 152 -9.49 0.56 -8.25
N THR A 153 -9.70 0.22 -9.53
CA THR A 153 -10.69 -0.76 -9.99
C THR A 153 -10.30 -2.16 -9.51
N GLU A 154 -11.20 -2.84 -8.78
CA GLU A 154 -11.01 -4.25 -8.41
C GLU A 154 -11.58 -5.16 -9.51
N CYS A 155 -10.71 -5.99 -10.09
CA CYS A 155 -11.04 -6.91 -11.19
C CYS A 155 -10.93 -8.37 -10.72
N LYS A 156 -11.91 -9.19 -11.07
CA LYS A 156 -11.96 -10.63 -10.76
C LYS A 156 -12.05 -11.45 -12.03
N LYS A 157 -11.32 -12.57 -12.13
CA LYS A 157 -11.42 -13.44 -13.31
C LYS A 157 -12.82 -14.05 -13.43
N ILE A 158 -13.39 -13.97 -14.62
CA ILE A 158 -14.60 -14.69 -15.01
C ILE A 158 -14.24 -16.18 -15.01
N GLN A 159 -14.76 -16.94 -14.04
CA GLN A 159 -14.50 -18.38 -14.04
C GLN A 159 -15.22 -19.03 -15.23
N PRO A 160 -14.53 -19.80 -16.08
CA PRO A 160 -15.22 -20.64 -17.05
C PRO A 160 -16.09 -21.64 -16.26
N ARG A 161 -17.36 -21.78 -16.67
CA ARG A 161 -18.31 -22.68 -16.02
C ARG A 161 -17.67 -24.06 -15.87
N SER A 162 -17.59 -24.56 -14.64
CA SER A 162 -16.74 -25.70 -14.31
C SER A 162 -17.12 -26.92 -15.13
N THR A 163 -16.11 -27.65 -15.63
CA THR A 163 -16.30 -28.85 -16.47
C THR A 163 -17.06 -29.97 -15.75
N ALA A 164 -17.21 -29.88 -14.43
CA ALA A 164 -18.09 -30.73 -13.63
C ALA A 164 -19.56 -30.69 -14.09
N ASP A 165 -20.12 -29.51 -14.39
CA ASP A 165 -21.51 -29.37 -14.89
C ASP A 165 -21.68 -30.07 -16.24
N GLU A 166 -20.71 -29.86 -17.14
CA GLU A 166 -20.76 -30.40 -18.49
C GLU A 166 -20.51 -31.92 -18.50
N ALA A 167 -19.61 -32.41 -17.63
CA ALA A 167 -19.37 -33.83 -17.42
C ALA A 167 -20.59 -34.54 -16.82
N LEU A 168 -21.21 -33.96 -15.77
CA LEU A 168 -22.42 -34.51 -15.15
C LEU A 168 -23.57 -34.60 -16.17
N THR A 169 -23.74 -33.55 -16.99
CA THR A 169 -24.74 -33.52 -18.06
C THR A 169 -24.48 -34.60 -19.11
N LYS A 170 -23.24 -34.75 -19.59
CA LYS A 170 -22.85 -35.78 -20.57
C LYS A 170 -23.03 -37.20 -20.03
N MET A 171 -22.68 -37.44 -18.76
CA MET A 171 -22.85 -38.74 -18.10
C MET A 171 -24.33 -39.10 -17.90
N ALA A 172 -25.18 -38.14 -17.51
CA ALA A 172 -26.61 -38.34 -17.37
C ALA A 172 -27.28 -38.71 -18.71
N VAL A 173 -26.94 -38.02 -19.80
CA VAL A 173 -27.44 -38.34 -21.14
C VAL A 173 -26.98 -39.73 -21.59
N GLY A 174 -25.72 -40.09 -21.35
CA GLY A 174 -25.18 -41.42 -21.68
C GLY A 174 -25.92 -42.55 -20.96
N LEU A 175 -26.21 -42.39 -19.66
CA LEU A 175 -27.01 -43.34 -18.89
C LEU A 175 -28.42 -43.51 -19.47
N CYS A 176 -29.14 -42.41 -19.73
CA CYS A 176 -30.48 -42.46 -20.31
C CYS A 176 -30.52 -43.16 -21.68
N VAL A 177 -29.55 -42.88 -22.56
CA VAL A 177 -29.46 -43.55 -23.88
C VAL A 177 -29.18 -45.05 -23.72
N SER A 178 -28.26 -45.44 -22.84
CA SER A 178 -27.95 -46.86 -22.60
C SER A 178 -29.16 -47.65 -22.06
N ALA A 179 -29.91 -47.07 -21.12
CA ALA A 179 -31.15 -47.66 -20.59
C ALA A 179 -32.21 -47.81 -21.69
N GLY A 180 -32.37 -46.81 -22.56
CA GLY A 180 -33.27 -46.89 -23.72
C GLY A 180 -32.92 -48.03 -24.68
N ILE A 181 -31.62 -48.19 -25.01
CA ILE A 181 -31.13 -49.28 -25.87
C ILE A 181 -31.39 -50.65 -25.22
N ILE A 182 -31.17 -50.79 -23.91
CA ILE A 182 -31.44 -52.04 -23.17
C ILE A 182 -32.94 -52.39 -23.22
N LEU A 183 -33.82 -51.40 -22.99
CA LEU A 183 -35.28 -51.62 -23.08
C LEU A 183 -35.72 -52.04 -24.49
N VAL A 184 -35.19 -51.40 -25.54
CA VAL A 184 -35.46 -51.80 -26.94
C VAL A 184 -34.95 -53.21 -27.24
N ALA A 185 -33.74 -53.56 -26.79
CA ALA A 185 -33.20 -54.91 -26.95
C ALA A 185 -34.05 -55.98 -26.23
N LEU A 186 -34.53 -55.68 -25.02
CA LEU A 186 -35.45 -56.56 -24.28
C LEU A 186 -36.81 -56.73 -24.98
N LEU A 187 -37.38 -55.65 -25.53
CA LEU A 187 -38.61 -55.71 -26.33
C LEU A 187 -38.42 -56.56 -27.58
N ILE A 188 -37.32 -56.38 -28.31
CA ILE A 188 -36.96 -57.20 -29.48
C ILE A 188 -36.81 -58.67 -29.06
N PHE A 189 -36.13 -58.96 -27.95
CA PHE A 189 -35.96 -60.31 -27.42
C PHE A 189 -37.29 -60.97 -27.03
N VAL A 190 -38.22 -60.24 -26.41
CA VAL A 190 -39.57 -60.73 -26.10
C VAL A 190 -40.37 -61.01 -27.38
N ILE A 191 -40.29 -60.13 -28.40
CA ILE A 191 -40.94 -60.34 -29.71
C ILE A 191 -40.34 -61.58 -30.42
N TRP A 192 -39.02 -61.76 -30.38
CA TRP A 192 -38.33 -62.94 -30.93
C TRP A 192 -38.72 -64.22 -30.18
N LYS A 193 -38.77 -64.21 -28.85
CA LYS A 193 -39.20 -65.35 -28.03
C LYS A 193 -40.66 -65.71 -28.31
N LYS A 194 -41.54 -64.71 -28.47
CA LYS A 194 -42.95 -64.92 -28.86
C LYS A 194 -43.07 -65.55 -30.25
N ARG A 195 -42.28 -65.09 -31.24
CA ARG A 195 -42.26 -65.69 -32.59
C ARG A 195 -41.70 -67.12 -32.62
N ARG A 196 -40.74 -67.47 -31.75
CA ARG A 196 -40.25 -68.85 -31.61
C ARG A 196 -41.24 -69.80 -30.92
N GLY A 197 -42.31 -69.29 -30.31
CA GLY A 197 -43.38 -70.10 -29.72
C GLY A 197 -44.43 -70.62 -30.72
N THR A 198 -44.38 -70.19 -31.99
CA THR A 198 -45.37 -70.55 -33.01
C THR A 198 -44.68 -70.88 -34.34
N ALA A 199 -44.00 -72.03 -34.38
CA ALA A 199 -43.36 -72.56 -35.59
C ALA A 199 -43.20 -74.08 -35.51
N GLU A 200 -44.27 -74.83 -35.81
CA GLU A 200 -44.21 -76.28 -36.05
C GLU A 200 -44.32 -76.58 -37.57
N SER A 201 -43.89 -77.79 -37.96
CA SER A 201 -43.53 -78.17 -39.33
C SER A 201 -44.72 -78.31 -40.29
N SER A 202 -44.46 -78.03 -41.57
CA SER A 202 -44.98 -78.86 -42.68
C SER A 202 -43.97 -78.88 -43.84
N SER A 203 -43.99 -79.94 -44.66
CA SER A 203 -42.84 -80.35 -45.48
C SER A 203 -43.18 -80.90 -46.87
N VAL A 204 -42.41 -80.51 -47.90
CA VAL A 204 -42.41 -81.16 -49.24
C VAL A 204 -40.98 -81.27 -49.80
N LYS A 205 -40.74 -82.30 -50.61
CA LYS A 205 -39.48 -82.77 -51.27
C LYS A 205 -39.88 -83.69 -52.46
N PRO A 206 -39.01 -84.17 -53.40
CA PRO A 206 -37.62 -83.78 -53.75
C PRO A 206 -37.24 -83.80 -55.28
N LYS A 207 -36.03 -83.30 -55.63
CA LYS A 207 -35.13 -83.71 -56.77
C LYS A 207 -35.61 -83.47 -58.23
N CYS A 208 -34.79 -83.46 -59.31
CA CYS A 208 -33.40 -83.90 -59.66
C CYS A 208 -32.61 -82.76 -60.39
N PHE A 209 -31.28 -82.52 -60.20
CA PHE A 209 -30.07 -83.05 -60.91
C PHE A 209 -29.92 -82.72 -62.44
N PRO A 210 -28.71 -82.59 -63.07
CA PRO A 210 -27.32 -82.49 -62.53
C PRO A 210 -26.26 -81.54 -63.27
N VAL A 211 -25.13 -81.24 -62.59
CA VAL A 211 -23.70 -81.22 -63.08
C VAL A 211 -23.05 -80.10 -63.97
N THR A 212 -22.11 -79.33 -63.36
CA THR A 212 -20.82 -78.70 -63.86
C THR A 212 -20.79 -77.61 -64.98
N PRO A 213 -19.67 -76.85 -65.18
CA PRO A 213 -18.69 -76.26 -64.24
C PRO A 213 -18.34 -74.74 -64.53
N GLU A 214 -17.35 -74.18 -63.81
CA GLU A 214 -16.56 -72.95 -64.08
C GLU A 214 -16.05 -72.83 -65.55
N PRO A 215 -15.75 -71.61 -66.14
CA PRO A 215 -14.78 -70.64 -65.58
C PRO A 215 -14.83 -69.12 -65.98
N SER A 216 -13.95 -68.34 -65.34
CA SER A 216 -13.14 -67.19 -65.85
C SER A 216 -13.75 -65.90 -66.48
N THR A 217 -13.45 -64.77 -65.83
CA THR A 217 -13.09 -63.41 -66.34
C THR A 217 -13.33 -62.99 -67.81
N ALA A 218 -13.90 -61.78 -68.02
CA ALA A 218 -13.17 -60.60 -68.59
C ALA A 218 -14.04 -59.34 -68.81
N GLY A 219 -13.39 -58.16 -68.82
CA GLY A 219 -13.68 -57.06 -69.76
C GLY A 219 -14.76 -56.02 -69.42
N GLY A 220 -14.38 -54.73 -69.41
CA GLY A 220 -15.32 -53.60 -69.40
C GLY A 220 -14.72 -52.31 -70.00
N HIS A 221 -15.45 -51.68 -70.93
CA HIS A 221 -15.32 -50.34 -71.54
C HIS A 221 -16.78 -49.90 -71.85
N GLY A 222 -17.25 -48.64 -71.77
CA GLY A 222 -16.78 -47.40 -72.43
C GLY A 222 -17.51 -47.22 -73.79
N LYS A 223 -18.07 -46.07 -74.20
CA LYS A 223 -18.11 -44.67 -73.70
C LYS A 223 -19.27 -43.86 -74.35
N GLY A 224 -19.54 -42.64 -73.86
CA GLY A 224 -19.97 -41.47 -74.66
C GLY A 224 -21.28 -40.76 -74.22
N LEU A 225 -21.52 -39.46 -74.46
CA LEU A 225 -20.71 -38.31 -74.97
C LEU A 225 -21.57 -36.99 -74.72
N VAL A 226 -21.18 -35.70 -74.80
CA VAL A 226 -20.00 -35.01 -75.39
C VAL A 226 -19.47 -33.75 -74.63
N ALA A 227 -20.32 -32.80 -74.19
CA ALA A 227 -20.15 -31.36 -74.53
C ALA A 227 -20.48 -30.34 -73.40
N ASP A 228 -20.21 -29.02 -73.48
CA ASP A 228 -19.25 -28.15 -74.25
C ASP A 228 -19.44 -26.67 -73.75
N LYS A 229 -18.41 -25.80 -73.82
CA LYS A 229 -18.32 -24.38 -73.35
C LYS A 229 -18.52 -24.17 -71.82
N LEU A 230 -17.88 -23.22 -71.12
CA LEU A 230 -16.63 -22.42 -71.21
C LEU A 230 -16.43 -21.83 -69.76
N GLN A 231 -15.41 -21.10 -69.29
CA GLN A 231 -14.35 -20.26 -69.87
C GLN A 231 -13.06 -20.26 -69.00
N LEU A 232 -12.01 -19.67 -69.55
CA LEU A 232 -10.77 -19.15 -68.94
C LEU A 232 -11.01 -17.96 -67.96
N HIS A 233 -10.18 -17.57 -66.98
CA HIS A 233 -8.72 -17.66 -66.67
C HIS A 233 -7.89 -16.40 -67.03
N VAL A 234 -7.22 -15.78 -66.03
CA VAL A 234 -6.04 -14.85 -66.05
C VAL A 234 -5.74 -14.49 -64.57
N LYS A 235 -4.52 -14.60 -63.97
CA LYS A 235 -3.18 -13.96 -64.20
C LYS A 235 -3.12 -12.48 -63.74
N GLU A 236 -2.05 -11.91 -63.15
CA GLU A 236 -0.70 -12.42 -62.79
C GLU A 236 0.04 -11.48 -61.78
N GLU A 237 1.08 -12.00 -61.07
CA GLU A 237 2.29 -11.29 -60.55
C GLU A 237 2.17 -10.00 -59.66
N LYS A 238 3.20 -9.45 -59.01
CA LYS A 238 4.66 -9.74 -58.83
C LYS A 238 5.06 -9.30 -57.40
N GLU A 239 5.64 -10.11 -56.50
CA GLU A 239 7.02 -10.64 -56.40
C GLU A 239 8.08 -9.64 -55.85
N LYS A 240 9.09 -10.18 -55.14
CA LYS A 240 10.40 -9.59 -54.73
C LYS A 240 10.43 -8.72 -53.45
N LEU A 241 11.45 -8.75 -52.59
CA LEU A 241 12.63 -9.64 -52.30
C LEU A 241 13.19 -9.13 -50.92
N LEU A 242 13.99 -9.80 -50.07
CA LEU A 242 14.58 -11.15 -49.97
C LEU A 242 15.26 -11.29 -48.58
N ASN A 243 15.36 -12.51 -48.01
CA ASN A 243 16.31 -12.91 -46.95
C ASN A 243 16.21 -12.24 -45.55
N SER A 244 16.78 -12.82 -44.47
CA SER A 244 17.15 -14.22 -44.16
C SER A 244 17.33 -14.35 -42.64
N GLU A 245 17.21 -15.58 -42.12
CA GLU A 245 17.83 -16.05 -40.86
C GLU A 245 17.40 -15.37 -39.53
N ASN A 246 17.59 -15.97 -38.35
CA ASN A 246 18.11 -17.33 -38.05
C ASN A 246 17.33 -18.03 -36.93
N SER A 247 17.57 -19.33 -36.75
CA SER A 247 16.88 -20.18 -35.77
C SER A 247 17.69 -20.44 -34.49
N SER A 248 16.98 -20.51 -33.36
CA SER A 248 17.23 -21.40 -32.22
C SER A 248 18.46 -21.24 -31.31
N ALA A 249 18.25 -21.63 -30.04
CA ALA A 249 19.23 -21.84 -28.96
C ALA A 249 19.92 -20.56 -28.39
N SER A 250 20.40 -20.53 -27.13
CA SER A 250 20.42 -21.59 -26.10
C SER A 250 20.12 -21.03 -24.69
N SER A 251 20.05 -21.94 -23.70
CA SER A 251 19.75 -21.64 -22.30
C SER A 251 20.85 -20.85 -21.58
N SER A 252 20.43 -19.88 -20.76
CA SER A 252 21.16 -19.44 -19.56
C SER A 252 20.21 -19.33 -18.37
N ARG A 253 19.96 -20.46 -17.69
CA ARG A 253 19.20 -20.46 -16.42
C ARG A 253 20.10 -20.00 -15.28
N HIS A 254 20.00 -18.74 -14.88
CA HIS A 254 20.34 -18.33 -13.52
C HIS A 254 19.07 -18.19 -12.68
N SER A 255 18.56 -19.34 -12.24
CA SER A 255 17.58 -19.40 -11.16
C SER A 255 18.26 -19.11 -9.83
N LEU A 256 18.52 -17.83 -9.54
CA LEU A 256 18.54 -17.41 -8.15
C LEU A 256 17.10 -17.41 -7.66
N THR A 257 16.80 -18.32 -6.74
CA THR A 257 15.52 -18.39 -6.05
C THR A 257 15.44 -17.23 -5.07
N ASP A 258 14.93 -16.07 -5.51
CA ASP A 258 14.51 -15.03 -4.58
C ASP A 258 13.23 -15.46 -3.88
N ARG A 259 13.41 -16.32 -2.87
CA ARG A 259 12.35 -16.95 -2.09
C ARG A 259 12.29 -16.31 -0.70
N ARG A 260 12.30 -14.97 -0.68
CA ARG A 260 12.25 -14.11 0.52
C ARG A 260 10.83 -13.66 0.92
N GLU A 261 9.80 -14.17 0.23
CA GLU A 261 8.39 -13.96 0.57
C GLU A 261 7.92 -15.00 1.62
N ASP A 262 8.54 -14.99 2.80
CA ASP A 262 7.93 -15.42 4.09
C ASP A 262 8.85 -15.11 5.30
N GLU A 263 10.14 -14.85 5.08
CA GLU A 263 11.10 -14.51 6.15
C GLU A 263 10.70 -13.21 6.87
N SER A 264 10.32 -13.38 8.14
CA SER A 264 9.99 -12.30 9.07
C SER A 264 11.14 -11.30 9.16
N PHE A 265 10.80 -10.00 9.27
CA PHE A 265 11.82 -8.97 9.29
C PHE A 265 12.61 -9.02 10.62
N PRO A 266 13.96 -8.98 10.59
CA PRO A 266 14.77 -9.20 11.79
C PRO A 266 14.55 -8.10 12.84
N ILE A 267 14.10 -8.52 14.03
CA ILE A 267 14.04 -7.67 15.21
C ILE A 267 15.46 -7.46 15.74
N LEU A 268 15.78 -6.23 16.16
CA LEU A 268 17.09 -5.85 16.66
C LEU A 268 17.05 -5.47 18.15
N ASP A 269 18.00 -5.99 18.92
CA ASP A 269 18.26 -5.58 20.30
C ASP A 269 19.28 -4.43 20.32
N PRO A 270 18.98 -3.26 20.93
CA PRO A 270 19.93 -2.15 21.05
C PRO A 270 21.07 -2.48 22.00
N VAL A 271 22.30 -2.13 21.62
CA VAL A 271 23.50 -2.34 22.46
C VAL A 271 23.58 -1.33 23.61
N ASP A 272 23.10 -0.10 23.40
CA ASP A 272 23.20 1.05 24.30
C ASP A 272 21.88 1.86 24.32
N GLY A 273 20.75 1.15 24.31
CA GLY A 273 19.40 1.74 24.33
C GLY A 273 19.15 2.80 23.25
N VAL A 274 18.66 3.97 23.67
CA VAL A 274 18.36 5.11 22.77
C VAL A 274 19.64 5.77 22.23
N GLU A 275 20.80 5.60 22.88
CA GLU A 275 22.07 6.08 22.34
C GLU A 275 22.62 5.17 21.23
N SER A 276 22.10 3.94 21.07
CA SER A 276 22.27 3.18 19.83
C SER A 276 21.41 3.74 18.69
N LEU A 277 20.16 4.12 18.99
CA LEU A 277 19.22 4.66 17.99
C LEU A 277 19.74 5.97 17.38
N LYS A 278 20.22 6.90 18.20
CA LYS A 278 20.77 8.19 17.74
C LYS A 278 21.91 8.03 16.73
N LYS A 279 22.80 7.06 16.96
CA LYS A 279 23.93 6.74 16.06
C LYS A 279 23.49 6.10 14.74
N CYS A 280 22.21 5.74 14.60
CA CYS A 280 21.64 5.20 13.36
C CYS A 280 20.76 6.23 12.60
N ILE A 281 20.60 7.47 13.09
CA ILE A 281 19.78 8.51 12.44
C ILE A 281 20.33 8.87 11.06
N GLU A 282 21.66 8.97 10.91
CA GLU A 282 22.34 9.22 9.62
C GLU A 282 21.99 8.17 8.54
N PHE A 283 21.62 6.94 8.91
CA PHE A 283 21.26 5.91 7.93
C PHE A 283 19.89 6.15 7.26
N PHE A 284 19.08 7.07 7.78
CA PHE A 284 17.77 7.43 7.21
C PHE A 284 17.84 8.55 6.16
N GLU A 285 19.01 9.16 5.93
CA GLU A 285 19.26 10.10 4.83
C GLU A 285 18.99 9.47 3.44
N GLU A 286 19.01 8.14 3.38
CA GLU A 286 18.75 7.36 2.16
C GLU A 286 17.29 6.87 2.04
N VAL A 287 16.38 7.39 2.86
CA VAL A 287 14.93 7.28 2.64
C VAL A 287 14.57 8.08 1.39
N ASP A 288 13.69 7.55 0.56
CA ASP A 288 13.27 8.20 -0.69
C ASP A 288 12.46 9.49 -0.43
N VAL A 289 12.75 10.53 -1.20
CA VAL A 289 12.19 11.88 -1.05
C VAL A 289 10.67 11.89 -1.22
N ASP A 290 10.09 11.00 -2.04
CA ASP A 290 8.63 10.91 -2.21
C ASP A 290 7.93 10.28 -0.98
N PHE A 291 8.70 9.72 -0.04
CA PHE A 291 8.20 8.93 1.09
C PHE A 291 8.47 9.58 2.47
N HIS A 292 9.46 10.48 2.61
CA HIS A 292 9.83 11.03 3.93
C HIS A 292 8.65 11.68 4.70
N LYS A 293 7.77 12.43 4.02
CA LYS A 293 6.56 13.00 4.65
C LYS A 293 5.61 11.92 5.18
N ARG A 294 5.50 10.79 4.47
CA ARG A 294 4.65 9.65 4.85
C ARG A 294 5.22 8.95 6.08
N PHE A 295 6.54 8.75 6.09
CA PHE A 295 7.32 8.19 7.20
C PHE A 295 7.12 9.02 8.49
N PHE A 296 7.35 10.33 8.44
CA PHE A 296 7.15 11.18 9.62
C PHE A 296 5.68 11.30 10.08
N ARG A 297 4.71 11.24 9.16
CA ARG A 297 3.29 11.16 9.51
C ARG A 297 2.93 9.88 10.27
N GLN A 298 3.44 8.71 9.84
CA GLN A 298 3.22 7.44 10.54
C GLN A 298 3.89 7.43 11.92
N LEU A 299 5.05 8.08 12.07
CA LEU A 299 5.69 8.37 13.37
C LEU A 299 4.95 9.43 14.22
N SER A 300 3.72 9.81 13.84
CA SER A 300 2.86 10.76 14.55
C SER A 300 3.51 12.14 14.77
N LEU A 301 4.35 12.59 13.83
CA LEU A 301 4.71 14.00 13.69
C LEU A 301 3.64 14.72 12.86
N ASN A 302 3.24 15.91 13.32
CA ASN A 302 2.20 16.69 12.65
C ASN A 302 2.74 17.43 11.41
N ASP A 303 1.86 17.69 10.43
CA ASP A 303 2.23 18.35 9.17
C ASP A 303 2.86 19.73 9.35
N ASN A 304 2.49 20.47 10.41
CA ASN A 304 3.08 21.79 10.68
C ASN A 304 4.56 21.65 11.07
N MET A 305 4.93 20.62 11.84
CA MET A 305 6.32 20.31 12.17
C MET A 305 7.11 19.86 10.94
N ILE A 306 6.56 18.95 10.12
CA ILE A 306 7.20 18.47 8.89
C ILE A 306 7.42 19.65 7.92
N LYS A 307 6.36 20.42 7.61
CA LYS A 307 6.44 21.62 6.75
C LYS A 307 7.33 22.72 7.33
N SER A 308 7.47 22.82 8.66
CA SER A 308 8.38 23.81 9.27
C SER A 308 9.84 23.63 8.86
N ARG A 309 10.24 22.41 8.45
CA ARG A 309 11.61 22.06 8.08
C ARG A 309 11.84 21.98 6.57
N ASP A 310 10.85 22.35 5.74
CA ASP A 310 10.98 22.32 4.28
C ASP A 310 12.00 23.31 3.69
N TYR A 311 12.55 24.24 4.50
CA TYR A 311 13.64 25.13 4.10
C TYR A 311 15.05 24.52 4.26
N LEU A 312 15.18 23.39 4.96
CA LEU A 312 16.47 22.73 5.20
C LEU A 312 16.90 21.84 4.01
N PRO A 313 18.21 21.59 3.84
CA PRO A 313 18.74 20.46 3.07
C PRO A 313 18.08 19.14 3.45
N TYR A 314 18.16 18.14 2.56
CA TYR A 314 17.42 16.90 2.78
C TYR A 314 17.97 16.12 3.98
N GLU A 315 19.30 15.99 4.10
CA GLU A 315 19.94 15.30 5.22
C GLU A 315 19.58 15.96 6.57
N ASP A 316 19.78 17.30 6.66
CA ASP A 316 19.41 18.11 7.83
C ASP A 316 17.93 17.96 8.21
N LYS A 317 17.02 17.90 7.23
CA LYS A 317 15.58 17.73 7.45
C LYS A 317 15.26 16.38 8.07
N ILE A 318 15.85 15.30 7.55
CA ILE A 318 15.67 13.94 8.12
C ILE A 318 16.20 13.91 9.55
N HIS A 319 17.40 14.45 9.78
CA HIS A 319 18.05 14.45 11.09
C HIS A 319 17.27 15.26 12.14
N GLU A 320 16.82 16.48 11.84
CA GLU A 320 16.02 17.31 12.76
C GLU A 320 14.68 16.66 13.12
N LEU A 321 13.96 16.07 12.14
CA LEU A 321 12.67 15.44 12.38
C LEU A 321 12.79 14.12 13.15
N LEU A 322 13.82 13.30 12.88
CA LEU A 322 14.08 12.10 13.67
C LEU A 322 14.51 12.40 15.10
N ASN A 323 15.37 13.40 15.33
CA ASN A 323 15.75 13.78 16.70
C ASN A 323 14.54 14.31 17.49
N HIS A 324 13.69 15.15 16.89
CA HIS A 324 12.47 15.62 17.55
C HIS A 324 11.48 14.48 17.85
N TRP A 325 11.38 13.46 16.98
CA TRP A 325 10.62 12.24 17.30
C TRP A 325 11.24 11.44 18.47
N VAL A 326 12.57 11.28 18.51
CA VAL A 326 13.27 10.65 19.65
C VAL A 326 13.08 11.43 20.95
N GLU A 327 13.03 12.76 20.91
CA GLU A 327 12.71 13.59 22.08
C GLU A 327 11.26 13.40 22.57
N LYS A 328 10.31 13.24 21.62
CA LYS A 328 8.88 13.04 21.89
C LYS A 328 8.55 11.67 22.48
N GLU A 329 9.06 10.58 21.88
CA GLU A 329 8.84 9.22 22.38
C GLU A 329 9.82 8.84 23.52
N GLY A 330 10.92 9.57 23.67
CA GLY A 330 11.82 9.53 24.82
C GLY A 330 12.56 8.20 25.02
N LYS A 331 11.95 7.28 25.77
CA LYS A 331 12.53 5.95 26.09
C LYS A 331 11.98 4.83 25.22
N ASP A 332 10.77 5.00 24.70
CA ASP A 332 10.08 4.01 23.89
C ASP A 332 10.45 4.13 22.40
N ALA A 333 11.16 5.22 22.05
CA ALA A 333 11.85 5.42 20.78
C ALA A 333 12.78 4.22 20.46
N SER A 334 12.46 3.46 19.41
CA SER A 334 13.24 2.30 19.00
C SER A 334 13.50 2.26 17.49
N LEU A 335 14.65 1.69 17.10
CA LEU A 335 14.97 1.47 15.67
C LEU A 335 13.99 0.49 15.02
N ASN A 336 13.46 -0.48 15.78
CA ASN A 336 12.47 -1.43 15.31
C ASN A 336 11.17 -0.74 14.85
N GLU A 337 10.76 0.35 15.51
CA GLU A 337 9.57 1.12 15.10
C GLU A 337 9.85 1.92 13.81
N LEU A 338 11.03 2.54 13.68
CA LEU A 338 11.42 3.20 12.42
C LEU A 338 11.49 2.20 11.26
N LEU A 339 12.02 1.00 11.51
CA LEU A 339 12.07 -0.10 10.52
C LEU A 339 10.67 -0.62 10.18
N ARG A 340 9.77 -0.74 11.18
CA ARG A 340 8.36 -1.08 10.98
C ARG A 340 7.68 -0.09 10.03
N VAL A 341 7.81 1.21 10.29
CA VAL A 341 7.24 2.28 9.45
C VAL A 341 7.81 2.24 8.03
N LEU A 342 9.10 1.93 7.84
CA LEU A 342 9.65 1.71 6.49
C LEU A 342 9.02 0.50 5.78
N LEU A 343 8.72 -0.59 6.50
CA LEU A 343 8.08 -1.78 5.92
C LEU A 343 6.62 -1.52 5.55
N ASP A 344 5.86 -0.84 6.41
CA ASP A 344 4.49 -0.40 6.14
C ASP A 344 4.44 0.56 4.91
N LEU A 345 5.53 1.29 4.64
CA LEU A 345 5.72 2.12 3.43
C LEU A 345 6.38 1.38 2.24
N ASN A 346 6.49 0.05 2.29
CA ASN A 346 7.11 -0.82 1.27
C ASN A 346 8.61 -0.57 1.00
N GLN A 347 9.30 0.19 1.86
CA GLN A 347 10.73 0.53 1.76
C GLN A 347 11.65 -0.59 2.31
N ARG A 348 11.30 -1.88 2.08
CA ARG A 348 12.00 -3.04 2.66
C ARG A 348 13.51 -3.06 2.37
N ARG A 349 13.95 -2.69 1.16
CA ARG A 349 15.39 -2.64 0.83
C ARG A 349 16.15 -1.58 1.63
N THR A 350 15.51 -0.45 1.91
CA THR A 350 16.06 0.65 2.71
C THR A 350 16.15 0.21 4.18
N ALA A 351 15.10 -0.45 4.69
CA ALA A 351 15.10 -1.07 6.01
C ALA A 351 16.19 -2.15 6.16
N GLU A 352 16.34 -3.07 5.19
CA GLU A 352 17.40 -4.11 5.19
C GLU A 352 18.81 -3.48 5.22
N ARG A 353 19.02 -2.36 4.50
CA ARG A 353 20.30 -1.64 4.46
C ARG A 353 20.60 -0.87 5.75
N ILE A 354 19.58 -0.30 6.40
CA ILE A 354 19.69 0.33 7.73
C ILE A 354 19.98 -0.71 8.80
N VAL A 355 19.29 -1.86 8.78
CA VAL A 355 19.60 -3.02 9.65
C VAL A 355 21.06 -3.44 9.51
N GLN A 356 21.54 -3.59 8.28
CA GLN A 356 22.94 -3.97 8.05
C GLN A 356 23.90 -2.94 8.68
N ARG A 357 23.74 -1.64 8.41
CA ARG A 357 24.63 -0.62 8.99
C ARG A 357 24.56 -0.54 10.52
N ALA A 358 23.37 -0.72 11.10
CA ALA A 358 23.17 -0.74 12.54
C ALA A 358 23.88 -1.91 13.25
N VAL A 359 24.00 -3.06 12.57
CA VAL A 359 24.72 -4.24 13.07
C VAL A 359 26.22 -4.17 12.75
N ASP A 360 26.61 -3.77 11.53
CA ASP A 360 28.01 -3.60 11.11
C ASP A 360 28.72 -2.51 11.93
N GLY A 361 28.02 -1.44 12.31
CA GLY A 361 28.50 -0.41 13.25
C GLY A 361 28.51 -0.86 14.73
N GLY A 362 28.01 -2.06 15.04
CA GLY A 362 27.97 -2.60 16.41
C GLY A 362 27.01 -1.88 17.36
N HIS A 363 26.03 -1.15 16.83
CA HIS A 363 25.03 -0.40 17.63
C HIS A 363 23.81 -1.25 17.98
N TYR A 364 23.54 -2.27 17.17
CA TYR A 364 22.47 -3.24 17.35
C TYR A 364 22.99 -4.67 17.20
N ARG A 365 22.26 -5.64 17.76
CA ARG A 365 22.45 -7.06 17.51
C ARG A 365 21.14 -7.65 17.01
N HIS A 366 21.20 -8.68 16.16
CA HIS A 366 20.02 -9.46 15.84
C HIS A 366 19.49 -10.14 17.11
N GLN A 367 18.20 -9.96 17.38
CA GLN A 367 17.54 -10.69 18.45
C GLN A 367 17.59 -12.18 18.12
N ALA A 368 18.01 -13.00 19.08
CA ALA A 368 18.07 -14.44 18.87
C ALA A 368 16.64 -14.97 18.66
N ALA A 369 16.39 -15.59 17.50
CA ALA A 369 15.12 -16.26 17.25
C ALA A 369 14.86 -17.27 18.37
N ALA A 370 13.72 -17.14 19.04
CA ALA A 370 13.33 -18.05 20.10
C ALA A 370 13.16 -19.44 19.50
N LEU A 371 14.08 -20.35 19.84
CA LEU A 371 13.87 -21.78 19.62
C LEU A 371 12.73 -22.19 20.54
N GLU A 372 11.54 -22.41 19.97
CA GLU A 372 10.45 -23.09 20.66
C GLU A 372 10.88 -24.53 20.96
N VAL A 373 10.71 -24.96 22.21
CA VAL A 373 11.14 -26.26 22.79
C VAL A 373 10.01 -26.85 23.60
#